data_AF-A0A1M4SPE4-F1
#
_entry.id   AF-A0A1M4SPE4-F1
#
_cell.length_a   1.000
_cell.length_b   1.000
_cell.length_c   1.000
_cell.angle_alpha   90.00
_cell.angle_beta   90.00
_cell.angle_gamma   90.00
#
_symmetry.space_group_name_H-M   'P 1'
#
loop_
_entity.id
_entity.type
_entity.pdbx_description
1 polymer ?
#
loop_
_entity_poly.entity_id
_entity_poly.type
_entity_poly.pdbx_seq_one_letter_code
_entity_poly.pdbx_strand_id
1 'polypeptide(L)' 'MKKDGKFLVRENIDSATKKGSAWVDYYWYKPGQNEPAHKQAFVRKVQHGNETYIVGAGFYQ' A
#
# COMPACT_ATOMS: atom_id res chain seq x y z
N MET A 1 -6.55 -5.55 6.58
CA MET A 1 -7.90 -4.99 6.31
C MET A 1 -8.12 -3.80 7.24
N LYS A 2 -8.51 -2.61 6.76
CA LYS A 2 -9.32 -1.74 7.64
C LYS A 2 -10.63 -2.48 7.91
N LYS A 3 -11.22 -2.33 9.09
CA LYS A 3 -12.45 -3.04 9.53
C LYS A 3 -13.63 -2.93 8.54
N ASP A 4 -13.56 -2.04 7.55
CA ASP A 4 -14.67 -1.65 6.68
C ASP A 4 -14.62 -2.23 5.25
N GLY A 5 -13.95 -3.38 5.03
CA GLY A 5 -14.04 -4.08 3.73
C GLY A 5 -13.38 -3.38 2.53
N LYS A 6 -12.50 -2.40 2.76
CA LYS A 6 -11.76 -1.73 1.68
C LYS A 6 -10.76 -2.66 0.99
N PHE A 7 -10.82 -2.72 -0.34
CA PHE A 7 -9.85 -3.40 -1.19
C PHE A 7 -8.50 -2.66 -1.17
N LEU A 8 -7.65 -3.00 -0.20
CA LEU A 8 -6.32 -2.38 0.02
C LEU A 8 -5.51 -2.23 -1.27
N VAL A 9 -5.37 -3.31 -2.04
CA VAL A 9 -4.57 -3.31 -3.28
C VAL A 9 -5.17 -2.36 -4.32
N ARG A 10 -6.50 -2.30 -4.43
CA ARG A 10 -7.19 -1.40 -5.37
C ARG A 10 -6.98 0.07 -4.97
N GLU A 11 -7.12 0.41 -3.69
CA GLU A 11 -6.90 1.77 -3.19
C GLU A 11 -5.44 2.22 -3.41
N ASN A 12 -4.47 1.33 -3.19
CA ASN A 12 -3.06 1.58 -3.51
C ASN A 12 -2.84 1.89 -5.00
N ILE A 13 -3.36 1.02 -5.88
CA ILE A 13 -3.21 1.17 -7.34
C ILE A 13 -3.91 2.45 -7.82
N ASP A 14 -5.16 2.68 -7.42
CA ASP A 14 -5.96 3.83 -7.86
C ASP A 14 -5.31 5.15 -7.43
N SER A 15 -4.84 5.22 -6.18
CA SER A 15 -4.23 6.43 -5.62
C SER A 15 -2.89 6.74 -6.28
N ALA A 16 -2.02 5.75 -6.43
CA ALA A 16 -0.73 5.92 -7.10
C ALA A 16 -0.87 6.17 -8.61
N THR A 17 -1.87 5.55 -9.27
CA THR A 17 -2.07 5.72 -10.71
C THR A 17 -2.59 7.11 -11.05
N LYS A 18 -3.54 7.64 -10.26
CA LYS A 18 -4.13 8.97 -10.47
C LYS A 18 -3.18 10.12 -10.10
N LYS A 19 -2.44 10.00 -9.00
CA LYS A 19 -1.63 11.10 -8.44
C LYS A 19 -0.12 10.93 -8.63
N GLY A 20 0.32 9.81 -9.22
CA GLY A 20 1.73 9.41 -9.28
C GLY A 20 2.25 8.81 -7.98
N SER A 21 1.76 9.27 -6.82
CA SER A 21 2.06 8.70 -5.50
C SER A 21 0.98 9.03 -4.47
N ALA A 22 0.94 8.27 -3.37
CA ALA A 22 0.00 8.48 -2.27
C ALA A 22 0.51 7.89 -0.95
N TRP A 23 0.08 8.48 0.17
CA TRP A 23 0.10 7.83 1.47
C TRP A 23 -1.16 7.00 1.66
N VAL A 24 -1.01 5.82 2.25
CA VAL A 24 -2.09 4.88 2.54
C VAL A 24 -1.94 4.32 3.95
N ASP A 25 -3.06 4.06 4.60
CA ASP A 25 -3.12 3.54 5.97
C ASP A 25 -3.97 2.28 5.99
N TYR A 26 -3.42 1.18 6.51
CA TYR A 26 -4.07 -0.12 6.54
C TYR A 26 -3.48 -1.03 7.62
N TYR A 27 -4.23 -2.07 7.99
CA TYR A 27 -3.71 -3.13 8.86
C TYR A 27 -3.07 -4.24 8.02
N TRP A 28 -1.85 -4.64 8.40
CA TRP A 28 -1.07 -5.70 7.78
C TRP A 28 -0.27 -6.49 8.83
N TYR A 29 0.05 -7.74 8.53
CA TYR A 29 0.85 -8.57 9.42
C TYR A 29 2.30 -8.08 9.47
N LYS A 30 2.87 -7.99 10.67
CA LYS A 30 4.32 -7.79 10.86
C LYS A 30 5.05 -9.08 10.44
N PRO A 31 6.21 -9.00 9.77
CA PRO A 31 6.97 -10.20 9.43
C PRO A 31 7.26 -11.05 10.67
N GLY A 32 6.92 -12.34 10.63
CA GLY A 32 7.08 -13.25 11.76
C GLY A 32 6.03 -13.14 12.87
N GLN A 33 4.97 -12.34 12.68
CA GLN A 33 3.85 -12.22 13.63
C GLN A 33 2.51 -12.55 12.97
N ASN A 34 1.63 -13.20 13.73
CA ASN A 34 0.29 -13.60 13.27
C ASN A 34 -0.79 -12.58 13.65
N GLU A 35 -0.42 -11.42 14.18
CA GLU A 35 -1.35 -10.35 14.53
C GLU A 35 -1.26 -9.19 13.53
N PRO A 36 -2.40 -8.68 13.02
CA PRO A 36 -2.40 -7.53 12.14
C PRO A 36 -2.09 -6.25 12.93
N ALA A 37 -1.09 -5.49 12.49
CA ALA A 37 -0.71 -4.20 13.05
C ALA A 37 -1.07 -3.06 12.09
N HIS A 38 -1.29 -1.86 12.64
CA HIS A 38 -1.47 -0.67 11.82
C HIS A 38 -0.19 -0.36 11.06
N LYS A 39 -0.31 -0.12 9.75
CA LYS A 39 0.80 0.20 8.86
C LYS A 39 0.45 1.43 8.05
N GLN A 40 1.36 2.39 8.07
CA GLN A 40 1.32 3.54 7.18
C GLN A 40 2.36 3.32 6.08
N ALA A 41 1.96 3.47 4.82
CA ALA A 41 2.85 3.26 3.69
C ALA A 41 2.72 4.36 2.64
N PHE A 42 3.84 4.68 2.01
CA PHE A 42 3.90 5.49 0.81
C PHE A 42 3.96 4.56 -0.40
N VAL A 43 3.08 4.79 -1.38
CA VAL A 43 3.03 4.07 -2.66
C VAL A 43 3.31 5.02 -3.81
N ARG A 44 4.03 4.55 -4.82
CA ARG A 44 4.40 5.33 -6.01
C ARG A 44 4.29 4.50 -7.28
N LYS A 45 3.73 5.11 -8.33
CA LYS A 45 3.79 4.58 -9.70
C LYS A 45 5.19 4.82 -10.26
N VAL A 46 5.81 3.75 -10.74
CA VAL A 46 7.16 3.75 -11.32
C VAL A 46 7.10 3.05 -12.66
N GLN A 47 7.80 3.58 -13.66
CA GLN A 47 8.00 2.92 -14.93
C GLN A 47 9.42 2.35 -14.99
N HIS A 48 9.55 1.09 -15.39
CA HIS A 48 10.83 0.46 -15.62
C HIS A 48 10.74 -0.40 -16.89
N GLY A 49 11.53 -0.04 -17.90
CA GLY A 49 11.35 -0.56 -19.26
C GLY A 49 9.96 -0.23 -19.81
N ASN A 50 9.28 -1.24 -20.33
CA ASN A 50 7.92 -1.12 -20.88
C ASN A 50 6.82 -1.42 -19.86
N GLU A 51 7.18 -1.67 -18.59
CA GLU A 51 6.24 -2.06 -17.54
C GLU A 51 6.02 -0.92 -16.53
N THR A 52 4.81 -0.89 -15.97
CA THR A 52 4.41 0.02 -14.90
C THR A 52 4.23 -0.77 -13.62
N TYR A 53 4.86 -0.30 -12.54
CA TYR A 53 4.84 -0.90 -11.23
C TYR A 53 4.27 0.07 -10.20
N ILE A 54 3.70 -0.48 -9.14
CA ILE A 54 3.42 0.27 -7.91
C ILE A 54 4.40 -0.21 -6.84
N VAL A 55 5.31 0.66 -6.44
CA VAL A 55 6.29 0.39 -5.39
C VAL A 55 5.80 1.02 -4.09
N GLY A 56 5.81 0.25 -3.01
CA GLY A 56 5.35 0.70 -1.70
C GLY A 56 6.38 0.43 -0.60
N ALA A 57 6.58 1.41 0.28
CA ALA A 57 7.37 1.28 1.49
C ALA A 57 6.60 1.87 2.67
N GLY A 58 6.66 1.24 3.84
CA GLY A 58 5.89 1.68 4.99
C GLY A 58 6.39 1.09 6.29
N PHE A 59 5.98 1.70 7.38
CA PHE A 59 6.35 1.32 8.74
C PHE A 59 5.10 0.92 9.51
N TYR A 60 5.31 0.00 10.45
CA TYR A 60 4.27 -0.39 11.38
C TYR A 60 4.28 0.54 12.57
N GLN A 61 3.09 0.86 13.08
CA GLN A 61 2.91 1.47 14.38
C GLN A 61 2.72 0.39 15.46
#